data_AF-A0A1M3L1D8-F1
#
_entry.id   AF-A0A1M3L1D8-F1
#
_cell.length_a   1.000
_cell.length_b   1.000
_cell.length_c   1.000
_cell.angle_alpha   90.00
_cell.angle_beta   90.00
_cell.angle_gamma   90.00
#
_symmetry.space_group_name_H-M   'P 1'
#
loop_
_entity.id
_entity.type
_entity.pdbx_description
1 polymer ?
#
loop_
_entity_poly.entity_id
_entity_poly.type
_entity_poly.pdbx_seq_one_letter_code
_entity_poly.pdbx_strand_id
1 'polypeptide(L)' 'MTQQTVLTSKQAYAAMFFFLEMMYESTQSEELAGLLGSLSLLEDGSPADGAMEKEWAQAVTMALEKGTAPSL' A
#
# COMPACT_ATOMS: atom_id res chain seq x y z
N MET A 1 17.37 17.23 -8.79
CA MET A 1 16.45 17.77 -7.77
C MET A 1 15.39 16.72 -7.53
N THR A 2 15.38 16.07 -6.36
CA THR A 2 14.27 15.18 -5.98
C THR A 2 13.12 16.07 -5.53
N GLN A 3 12.05 16.11 -6.31
CA GLN A 3 10.81 16.74 -5.87
C GLN A 3 10.26 15.93 -4.69
N GLN A 4 10.06 16.58 -3.55
CA GLN A 4 9.39 15.97 -2.41
C GLN A 4 7.88 15.97 -2.68
N THR A 5 7.35 14.81 -3.05
CA THR A 5 5.92 14.62 -3.27
C THR A 5 5.24 14.21 -1.96
N VAL A 6 4.26 14.99 -1.51
CA VAL A 6 3.42 14.64 -0.35
C VAL A 6 2.19 13.90 -0.85
N LEU A 7 1.94 12.71 -0.30
CA LEU A 7 0.77 11.90 -0.61
C LEU A 7 -0.24 11.97 0.54
N THR A 8 -1.54 12.00 0.21
CA THR A 8 -2.59 11.70 1.19
C THR A 8 -2.54 10.23 1.59
N SER A 9 -3.13 9.86 2.74
CA SER A 9 -3.19 8.45 3.17
C SER A 9 -3.78 7.51 2.10
N LYS A 10 -4.83 7.95 1.40
CA LYS A 10 -5.44 7.20 0.29
C LYS A 10 -4.50 7.07 -0.92
N GLN A 11 -3.81 8.15 -1.29
CA GLN A 11 -2.84 8.09 -2.39
C GLN A 11 -1.61 7.23 -2.06
N ALA A 12 -1.18 7.24 -0.80
CA ALA A 12 -0.11 6.37 -0.33
C ALA A 12 -0.56 4.89 -0.35
N TYR A 13 -1.82 4.60 -0.03
CA TYR A 13 -2.38 3.25 -0.16
C TYR A 13 -2.38 2.81 -1.62
N ALA A 14 -2.90 3.65 -2.52
CA ALA A 14 -2.92 3.37 -3.96
C ALA A 14 -1.50 3.15 -4.51
N ALA A 15 -0.52 3.96 -4.07
CA ALA A 15 0.88 3.77 -4.45
C ALA A 15 1.44 2.43 -3.99
N MET A 16 1.12 1.99 -2.76
CA MET A 16 1.47 0.66 -2.25
C MET A 16 0.81 -0.45 -3.06
N PHE A 17 -0.48 -0.31 -3.37
CA PHE A 17 -1.22 -1.28 -4.18
C PHE A 17 -0.59 -1.44 -5.58
N PHE A 18 -0.36 -0.33 -6.30
CA PHE A 18 0.27 -0.36 -7.62
C PHE A 18 1.69 -0.93 -7.59
N PHE A 19 2.44 -0.66 -6.52
CA PHE A 19 3.77 -1.25 -6.36
C PHE A 19 3.69 -2.79 -6.26
N LEU A 20 2.76 -3.32 -5.46
CA LEU A 20 2.55 -4.76 -5.33
C LEU A 20 2.01 -5.38 -6.63
N GLU A 21 1.15 -4.66 -7.36
CA GLU A 21 0.64 -5.09 -8.66
C GLU A 21 1.77 -5.24 -9.68
N MET A 22 2.66 -4.25 -9.80
CA MET A 22 3.85 -4.36 -10.67
C MET A 22 4.75 -5.55 -10.28
N MET A 23 4.90 -5.82 -8.98
CA MET A 23 5.64 -6.98 -8.49
C MET A 23 4.95 -8.29 -8.86
N TYR A 24 3.62 -8.36 -8.75
CA TYR A 24 2.85 -9.52 -9.18
C TYR A 24 2.97 -9.74 -10.69
N GLU A 25 2.84 -8.69 -11.51
CA GLU A 25 2.97 -8.80 -12.97
C GLU A 25 4.32 -9.41 -13.38
N SER A 26 5.40 -9.00 -12.70
CA SER A 26 6.75 -9.50 -12.99
C SER A 26 7.07 -10.89 -12.44
N THR A 27 6.46 -11.29 -11.32
CA THR A 27 6.78 -12.55 -10.62
C THR A 27 5.75 -13.65 -10.79
N GLN A 28 4.51 -13.28 -11.12
CA GLN A 28 3.32 -14.14 -11.13
C GLN A 28 3.12 -14.90 -9.80
N SER A 29 3.54 -14.30 -8.67
CA SER A 29 3.43 -14.93 -7.34
C SER A 29 1.97 -15.08 -6.90
N GLU A 30 1.56 -16.31 -6.60
CA GLU A 30 0.21 -16.61 -6.07
C GLU A 30 -0.04 -15.93 -4.71
N GLU A 31 1.01 -15.79 -3.89
CA GLU A 31 0.90 -15.11 -2.60
C GLU A 31 0.60 -13.62 -2.78
N LEU A 32 1.25 -12.98 -3.76
CA LEU A 32 0.94 -11.59 -4.13
C LEU A 32 -0.45 -11.47 -4.74
N ALA A 33 -0.90 -12.44 -5.54
CA ALA A 33 -2.26 -12.45 -6.09
C ALA A 33 -3.32 -12.52 -4.97
N GLY A 34 -3.11 -13.40 -3.99
CA GLY A 34 -4.00 -13.50 -2.82
C GLY A 34 -4.03 -12.21 -2.01
N LEU A 35 -2.86 -11.62 -1.75
CA LEU A 35 -2.75 -10.36 -1.03
C LEU A 35 -3.44 -9.20 -1.79
N LEU A 36 -3.21 -9.05 -3.09
CA LEU A 36 -3.87 -8.04 -3.93
C LEU A 36 -5.39 -8.23 -3.96
N GLY A 37 -5.86 -9.48 -3.92
CA GLY A 37 -7.27 -9.80 -3.74
C GLY A 37 -7.83 -9.24 -2.43
N SER A 38 -7.13 -9.45 -1.31
CA SER A 38 -7.52 -8.90 0.01
C SER A 38 -7.40 -7.37 0.10
N LEU A 39 -6.46 -6.78 -0.63
CA LEU A 39 -6.24 -5.33 -0.70
C LEU A 39 -7.09 -4.64 -1.76
N SER A 40 -7.93 -5.38 -2.50
CA SER A 40 -8.67 -4.84 -3.65
C SER A 40 -9.42 -3.57 -3.27
N LEU A 41 -9.25 -2.56 -4.12
CA LEU A 41 -9.82 -1.24 -3.93
C LEU A 41 -11.29 -1.21 -4.36
N LEU A 42 -12.14 -0.60 -3.54
CA LEU A 42 -13.45 -0.11 -3.98
C LEU A 42 -13.25 1.05 -4.96
N GLU A 43 -14.29 1.43 -5.71
CA GLU A 43 -14.24 2.54 -6.68
C GLU A 43 -13.76 3.87 -6.09
N ASP A 44 -13.85 4.05 -4.77
CA ASP A 44 -13.43 5.26 -4.06
C ASP A 44 -11.96 5.23 -3.58
N GLY A 45 -11.21 4.17 -3.94
CA GLY A 45 -9.81 3.98 -3.56
C GLY A 45 -9.61 3.59 -2.09
N SER A 46 -10.64 3.10 -1.41
CA SER A 46 -10.52 2.46 -0.09
C SER A 46 -10.41 0.93 -0.19
N PRO A 47 -9.80 0.25 0.80
CA PRO A 47 -9.75 -1.21 0.82
C PRO A 47 -11.16 -1.80 0.91
N ALA A 48 -11.44 -2.87 0.17
CA ALA A 48 -12.72 -3.59 0.26
C ALA A 48 -12.94 -4.26 1.63
N ASP A 49 -11.85 -4.57 2.34
CA ASP A 49 -11.87 -5.09 3.70
C ASP A 49 -11.56 -3.98 4.72
N GLY A 50 -12.52 -3.67 5.60
CA GLY A 50 -12.33 -2.68 6.66
C GLY A 50 -11.23 -3.03 7.68
N ALA A 51 -10.82 -4.31 7.79
CA ALA A 51 -9.65 -4.69 8.58
C ALA A 51 -8.36 -4.14 7.97
N MET A 52 -8.25 -4.15 6.63
CA MET A 52 -7.09 -3.62 5.90
C MET A 52 -6.98 -2.10 6.02
N GLU A 53 -8.11 -1.38 6.15
CA GLU A 53 -8.10 0.06 6.41
C GLU A 53 -7.42 0.38 7.75
N LYS A 54 -7.72 -0.40 8.79
CA LYS A 54 -7.12 -0.22 10.12
C LYS A 54 -5.62 -0.54 10.12
N GLU A 55 -5.22 -1.63 9.48
CA GLU A 55 -3.81 -2.01 9.35
C GLU A 55 -3.03 -0.96 8.57
N TRP A 56 -3.61 -0.43 7.48
CA TRP A 56 -3.01 0.65 6.72
C TRP A 56 -2.82 1.92 7.56
N ALA A 57 -3.84 2.33 8.32
CA ALA A 57 -3.74 3.50 9.19
C ALA A 57 -2.60 3.37 10.21
N GLN A 58 -2.39 2.16 10.75
CA GLN A 58 -1.24 1.88 11.63
C GLN A 58 0.09 1.97 10.89
N ALA A 59 0.18 1.40 9.68
CA ALA A 59 1.40 1.48 8.86
C ALA A 59 1.76 2.94 8.52
N VAL A 60 0.78 3.77 8.15
CA VAL A 60 0.98 5.21 7.91
C VAL A 60 1.46 5.93 9.17
N THR A 61 0.86 5.64 10.32
CA THR A 61 1.29 6.21 11.61
C THR A 61 2.76 5.86 11.90
N MET A 62 3.13 4.60 11.70
CA MET A 62 4.52 4.16 11.85
C MET A 62 5.47 4.85 10.87
N ALA A 63 5.07 5.06 9.62
CA ALA A 63 5.88 5.77 8.64
C ALA A 63 6.09 7.24 9.03
N LEU A 64 5.06 7.89 9.56
CA LEU A 64 5.13 9.28 10.04
C LEU A 64 6.01 9.41 11.28
N GLU A 65 5.95 8.45 12.21
CA GLU A 65 6.73 8.49 13.47
C GLU A 65 8.18 8.05 13.28
N LYS A 66 8.42 7.00 12.48
CA LYS A 66 9.74 6.37 12.30
C LYS A 66 10.51 6.92 11.09
N GLY A 67 9.83 7.63 10.18
CA GLY A 67 10.39 8.26 9.00
C GLY A 67 10.73 7.30 7.87
N THR A 68 11.60 6.30 8.12
CA THR A 68 12.06 5.35 7.10
C THR A 68 11.83 3.91 7.54
N ALA A 69 11.38 3.08 6.60
CA ALA A 69 11.32 1.64 6.82
C ALA A 69 12.74 1.11 7.18
N PRO A 70 12.85 0.18 8.13
CA PRO A 70 14.15 -0.40 8.47
C PRO A 70 14.73 -1.10 7.25
N SER A 71 16.03 -0.92 7.01
CA SER A 71 16.78 -1.75 6.08
C SER A 71 16.87 -3.17 6.66
N LEU A 72 16.26 -4.14 5.99
CA LEU A 72 16.35 -5.57 6.28
C LEU A 72 17.71 -6.14 5.85
#